data_AF-A0A1M6LDT0-F1
#
_entry.id   AF-A0A1M6LDT0-F1
#
_cell.length_a   1.000
_cell.length_b   1.000
_cell.length_c   1.000
_cell.angle_alpha   90.00
_cell.angle_beta   90.00
_cell.angle_gamma   90.00
#
_symmetry.space_group_name_H-M   'P 1'
#
loop_
_entity.id
_entity.type
_entity.pdbx_description
1 polymer ?
#
loop_
_entity_poly.entity_id
_entity_poly.type
_entity_poly.pdbx_seq_one_letter_code
_entity_poly.pdbx_strand_id
1 'polypeptide(L)' 'MRDHISFVKQTLSESIKEMSTVPWLFVKNPESDFSRKRKLDFDTFFHFFISMEGRSLGTELLD' A
#
# COMPACT_ATOMS: atom_id res chain seq x y z
N MET A 1 5.36 -24.94 4.43
CA MET A 1 4.98 -24.16 3.23
C MET A 1 3.99 -23.03 3.56
N ARG A 2 2.93 -23.28 4.35
CA ARG A 2 2.05 -22.21 4.88
C ARG A 2 2.80 -21.15 5.69
N ASP A 3 3.75 -21.56 6.51
CA ASP A 3 4.54 -20.63 7.34
C ASP A 3 5.38 -19.66 6.51
N HIS A 4 5.91 -20.12 5.37
CA HIS A 4 6.66 -19.28 4.45
C HIS A 4 5.78 -18.23 3.77
N ILE A 5 4.55 -18.60 3.36
CA ILE A 5 3.60 -17.65 2.76
C ILE A 5 3.20 -16.60 3.79
N SER A 6 2.87 -17.02 5.01
CA SER A 6 2.52 -16.10 6.10
C SER A 6 3.68 -15.17 6.45
N PHE A 7 4.91 -15.69 6.52
CA PHE A 7 6.11 -14.91 6.75
C PHE A 7 6.30 -13.83 5.68
N VAL A 8 6.24 -14.19 4.39
CA VAL A 8 6.39 -13.23 3.29
C VAL A 8 5.31 -12.15 3.35
N LYS A 9 4.04 -12.53 3.59
CA LYS A 9 2.94 -11.56 3.71
C LYS A 9 3.15 -10.61 4.89
N GLN A 10 3.57 -11.13 6.03
CA GLN A 10 3.82 -10.32 7.22
C GLN A 10 4.98 -9.35 7.00
N THR A 11 6.12 -9.82 6.46
CA THR A 11 7.26 -8.97 6.14
C THR A 11 6.88 -7.85 5.17
N LEU A 12 6.05 -8.15 4.16
CA LEU A 12 5.56 -7.13 3.23
C LEU A 12 4.72 -6.07 3.96
N SER A 13 3.74 -6.49 4.77
CA SER A 13 2.90 -5.57 5.54
C SER A 13 3.71 -4.70 6.51
N GLU A 14 4.68 -5.30 7.20
CA GLU A 14 5.57 -4.58 8.13
C GLU A 14 6.43 -3.55 7.38
N SER A 15 6.93 -3.91 6.20
CA SER A 15 7.73 -3.01 5.34
C SER A 15 6.90 -1.81 4.86
N ILE A 16 5.67 -2.05 4.38
CA ILE A 16 4.77 -0.96 3.94
C ILE A 16 4.45 -0.04 5.12
N LYS A 17 4.21 -0.61 6.30
CA LYS A 17 3.96 0.15 7.52
C LYS A 17 5.16 1.01 7.93
N GLU A 18 6.38 0.48 7.84
CA GLU A 18 7.60 1.27 8.08
C GLU A 18 7.71 2.42 7.08
N MET A 19 7.51 2.15 5.78
CA MET A 19 7.51 3.16 4.72
C MET A 19 6.46 4.25 4.95
N SER A 20 5.30 3.90 5.50
CA SER A 20 4.21 4.84 5.80
C SER A 20 4.58 5.91 6.84
N THR A 21 5.62 5.66 7.65
CA THR A 21 6.14 6.64 8.62
C THR A 21 6.98 7.73 7.96
N VAL A 22 7.55 7.44 6.78
CA VAL A 22 8.43 8.33 6.01
C VAL A 22 8.10 8.32 4.51
N PRO A 23 6.83 8.56 4.13
CA PRO A 23 6.34 8.31 2.76
C PRO A 23 7.02 9.19 1.70
N TRP A 24 7.51 10.37 2.10
CA TRP A 24 8.23 11.30 1.21
C TRP A 24 9.48 10.70 0.56
N LEU A 25 10.07 9.65 1.14
CA LEU A 25 11.23 8.96 0.56
C LEU A 25 10.87 8.06 -0.62
N PHE A 26 9.58 7.72 -0.79
CA PHE A 26 9.11 6.68 -1.71
C PHE A 26 8.12 7.19 -2.76
N VAL A 27 7.84 8.49 -2.78
CA VAL A 27 6.88 9.12 -3.69
C VAL A 27 7.56 10.11 -4.61
N LYS A 28 6.99 10.30 -5.80
CA LYS A 28 7.58 11.19 -6.82
C LYS A 28 7.46 12.66 -6.43
N ASN A 29 6.34 13.06 -5.81
CA ASN A 29 6.09 14.44 -5.42
C ASN A 29 5.77 14.52 -3.91
N PRO A 30 6.78 14.55 -3.03
CA PRO A 30 6.60 14.55 -1.57
C PRO A 30 5.64 15.61 -1.02
N GLU A 31 5.60 16.78 -1.66
CA GLU A 31 4.76 17.91 -1.24
C GLU A 31 3.26 17.67 -1.51
N SER A 32 2.91 16.77 -2.44
CA SER A 32 1.52 16.55 -2.89
C SER A 32 1.00 15.13 -2.70
N ASP A 33 1.88 14.14 -2.83
CA ASP A 33 1.56 12.72 -2.78
C ASP A 33 1.45 12.32 -1.32
N PHE A 34 0.28 11.80 -0.91
CA PHE A 34 -0.03 11.41 0.47
C PHE A 34 0.18 12.49 1.56
N SER A 35 0.48 13.75 1.19
CA SER A 35 0.67 14.87 2.13
C SER A 35 -0.65 15.43 2.71
N ARG A 36 -1.78 15.14 2.07
CA ARG A 36 -3.13 15.51 2.54
C ARG A 36 -3.78 14.35 3.28
N LYS A 37 -4.65 14.65 4.26
CA LYS A 37 -5.52 13.65 4.89
C LYS A 37 -6.51 13.10 3.85
N ARG A 38 -6.15 12.02 3.16
CA ARG A 38 -6.94 11.38 2.09
C ARG A 38 -7.78 10.24 2.65
N LYS A 39 -8.79 9.81 1.87
CA LYS A 39 -9.61 8.63 2.19
C LYS A 39 -8.82 7.31 2.11
N LEU A 40 -7.74 7.29 1.34
CA LEU A 40 -6.79 6.19 1.24
C LEU A 40 -5.42 6.75 1.64
N ASP A 41 -4.96 6.38 2.83
CA ASP A 41 -3.60 6.68 3.27
C ASP A 41 -2.58 5.79 2.55
N PHE A 42 -1.29 6.03 2.80
CA PHE A 42 -0.19 5.33 2.14
C PHE A 42 -0.30 3.81 2.30
N ASP A 43 -0.49 3.35 3.54
CA ASP A 43 -0.58 1.93 3.88
C ASP A 43 -1.77 1.26 3.19
N THR A 44 -2.96 1.84 3.35
CA THR A 44 -4.20 1.32 2.75
C THR A 44 -4.11 1.29 1.23
N PHE A 45 -3.52 2.33 0.61
CA PHE A 45 -3.36 2.40 -0.84
C PHE A 45 -2.52 1.24 -1.36
N PHE A 46 -1.35 0.97 -0.78
CA PHE A 46 -0.47 -0.10 -1.25
C PHE A 46 -1.05 -1.49 -0.96
N HIS A 47 -1.69 -1.67 0.19
CA HIS A 47 -2.41 -2.90 0.49
C HIS A 47 -3.49 -3.20 -0.56
N PHE A 48 -4.30 -2.19 -0.91
CA PHE A 48 -5.31 -2.33 -1.93
C PHE A 48 -4.65 -2.61 -3.29
N PHE A 49 -3.70 -1.76 -3.72
CA PHE A 49 -3.01 -1.87 -5.00
C PHE A 49 -2.39 -3.25 -5.27
N ILE A 50 -1.76 -3.85 -4.27
CA ILE A 50 -1.15 -5.18 -4.37
C ILE A 50 -2.22 -6.27 -4.41
N SER A 51 -3.32 -6.10 -3.66
CA SER A 51 -4.42 -7.06 -3.62
C SER A 51 -5.25 -7.09 -4.91
N MET A 52 -5.28 -5.99 -5.67
CA MET A 52 -6.04 -5.88 -6.92
C MET A 52 -5.47 -6.68 -8.10
N GLU A 53 -4.32 -7.35 -7.94
CA GLU A 53 -3.64 -8.14 -9.00
C GLU A 53 -3.42 -7.38 -10.33
N GLY A 54 -3.36 -6.04 -10.30
CA GLY A 54 -3.20 -5.19 -11.48
C GLY A 54 -4.51 -4.70 -12.12
N ARG A 55 -5.66 -4.98 -11.51
CA ARG A 55 -6.95 -4.35 -11.87
C ARG A 55 -6.97 -2.88 -11.44
N SER A 56 -7.83 -2.10 -12.12
CA SER A 56 -8.00 -0.70 -11.75
C SER A 56 -8.83 -0.59 -10.46
N LEU A 57 -8.57 0.46 -9.67
CA LEU A 57 -9.34 0.75 -8.46
C LEU A 57 -10.84 0.89 -8.74
N GLY A 58 -11.21 1.42 -9.90
CA GLY A 58 -12.61 1.53 -10.31
C GLY A 58 -13.25 0.17 -10.60
N THR A 59 -12.48 -0.78 -11.14
CA THR A 59 -12.96 -2.14 -11.42
C THR A 59 -13.22 -2.88 -10.12
N GLU A 60 -12.31 -2.78 -9.14
CA GLU A 60 -12.44 -3.49 -7.85
C GLU A 60 -13.50 -2.91 -6.91
N LEU A 61 -13.76 -1.60 -6.97
CA LEU A 61 -14.78 -0.97 -6.12
C LEU A 61 -16.22 -1.13 -6.64
N LEU A 62 -16.38 -1.54 -7.90
CA LEU A 62 -17.68 -1.67 -8.57
C LEU A 62 -18.09 -3.13 -8.80
N ASP A 63 -17.16 -4.08 -8.68
CA ASP A 63 -17.43 -5.51 -8.53
C ASP A 63 -17.95 -5.81 -7.10
#